data_AF-A0A316ICV6-F1
#
_entry.id   AF-A0A316ICV6-F1
#
_cell.length_a   1.000
_cell.length_b   1.000
_cell.length_c   1.000
_cell.angle_alpha   90.00
_cell.angle_beta   90.00
_cell.angle_gamma   90.00
#
_symmetry.space_group_name_H-M   'P 1'
#
loop_
_entity.id
_entity.type
_entity.pdbx_description
1 polymer ?
#
loop_
_entity_poly.entity_id
_entity_poly.type
_entity_poly.pdbx_seq_one_letter_code
_entity_poly.pdbx_strand_id
1 'polypeptide(L)'
;MTDWPAWDEGEYLEYLETERAHFAWAMQHYGGLPADEARQAAAEFYEYEAPDAPFRGLVFHDLAWKWAMERIMADCDHPCWRTHPVPEPPPDYPGYIAPESVPQPTATELDALRRKLRGT
;
A
#
# COMPACT_ATOMS: atom_id res chain seq x y z
N MET A 1 -15.61 9.76 -19.84
CA MET A 1 -14.21 9.95 -19.41
C MET A 1 -14.30 10.13 -17.92
N THR A 2 -13.88 9.14 -17.13
CA THR A 2 -13.98 9.23 -15.67
C THR A 2 -12.88 10.18 -15.23
N ASP A 3 -13.24 11.39 -14.81
CA ASP A 3 -12.32 12.30 -14.12
C ASP A 3 -11.86 11.57 -12.84
N TRP A 4 -10.65 11.02 -12.88
CA TRP A 4 -9.98 10.60 -11.66
C TRP A 4 -9.75 11.86 -10.83
N PRO A 5 -10.13 11.90 -9.54
CA PRO A 5 -9.94 13.10 -8.74
C PRO A 5 -8.45 13.46 -8.74
N ALA A 6 -8.15 14.68 -9.16
CA ALA A 6 -6.79 15.22 -9.06
C ALA A 6 -6.46 15.35 -7.57
N TRP A 7 -5.35 14.74 -7.16
CA TRP A 7 -4.84 14.89 -5.80
C TRP A 7 -4.57 16.35 -5.48
N ASP A 8 -5.00 16.83 -4.31
CA ASP A 8 -4.42 18.04 -3.74
C ASP A 8 -2.93 17.79 -3.44
N GLU A 9 -2.10 18.82 -3.61
CA GLU A 9 -0.65 18.68 -3.42
C GLU A 9 -0.29 18.33 -1.97
N GLY A 10 -0.99 18.92 -1.00
CA GLY A 10 -0.77 18.64 0.42
C GLY A 10 -1.16 17.20 0.76
N GLU A 11 -2.34 16.77 0.31
CA GLU A 11 -2.82 15.40 0.51
C GLU A 11 -1.88 14.38 -0.15
N TYR A 12 -1.40 14.65 -1.37
CA TYR A 12 -0.45 13.80 -2.07
C TYR A 12 0.85 13.64 -1.29
N LEU A 13 1.44 14.74 -0.83
CA LEU A 13 2.69 14.72 -0.09
C LEU A 13 2.56 14.01 1.26
N GLU A 14 1.44 14.20 1.96
CA GLU A 14 1.17 13.48 3.22
C GLU A 14 1.07 11.97 2.99
N TYR A 15 0.36 11.55 1.94
CA TYR A 15 0.27 10.13 1.57
C TYR A 15 1.63 9.58 1.15
N LEU A 16 2.39 10.31 0.32
CA LEU A 16 3.71 9.90 -0.14
C LEU A 16 4.67 9.66 1.03
N GLU A 17 4.73 10.60 1.98
CA GLU A 17 5.60 10.47 3.14
C GLU A 17 5.16 9.35 4.09
N THR A 18 3.84 9.14 4.22
CA THR A 18 3.30 8.00 4.99
C THR A 18 3.69 6.66 4.37
N GLU A 19 3.49 6.49 3.07
CA GLU A 19 3.87 5.28 2.33
C GLU A 19 5.39 5.03 2.41
N ARG A 20 6.21 6.07 2.25
CA ARG A 20 7.67 5.97 2.40
C ARG A 20 8.08 5.53 3.81
N ALA A 21 7.50 6.14 4.85
CA ALA A 21 7.81 5.79 6.22
C ALA A 21 7.44 4.34 6.53
N HIS A 22 6.27 3.90 6.08
CA HIS A 22 5.77 2.54 6.22
C HIS A 22 6.64 1.51 5.49
N PHE A 23 7.02 1.79 4.24
CA PHE A 23 7.91 0.94 3.45
C PHE A 23 9.29 0.86 4.08
N ALA A 24 9.89 1.99 4.47
CA ALA A 24 11.18 2.04 5.13
C ALA A 24 11.17 1.24 6.44
N TRP A 25 10.10 1.35 7.23
CA TRP A 25 9.92 0.52 8.43
C TRP A 25 9.94 -0.97 8.08
N ALA A 26 9.16 -1.41 7.09
CA ALA A 26 9.12 -2.81 6.69
C ALA A 26 10.49 -3.30 6.19
N MET A 27 11.19 -2.52 5.38
CA MET A 27 12.54 -2.84 4.90
C MET A 27 13.58 -2.92 6.01
N GLN A 28 13.47 -2.07 7.04
CA GLN A 28 14.36 -2.11 8.20
C GLN A 28 14.08 -3.35 9.05
N HIS A 29 12.81 -3.58 9.39
CA HIS A 29 12.41 -4.60 10.36
C HIS A 29 12.43 -6.03 9.80
N TYR A 30 12.08 -6.19 8.52
CA TYR A 30 11.96 -7.50 7.86
C TYR A 30 13.02 -7.73 6.78
N GLY A 31 13.46 -6.67 6.09
CA GLY A 31 14.53 -6.74 5.10
C GLY A 31 15.94 -6.63 5.69
N GLY A 32 16.06 -6.19 6.96
CA GLY A 32 17.34 -6.02 7.64
C GLY A 32 18.17 -4.83 7.14
N LEU A 33 17.57 -3.90 6.38
CA LEU A 33 18.28 -2.72 5.89
C LEU A 33 18.59 -1.74 7.04
N PRO A 34 19.78 -1.10 7.03
CA PRO A 34 20.03 0.08 7.84
C PRO A 34 19.01 1.20 7.57
N ALA A 35 18.72 2.03 8.57
CA ALA A 35 17.67 3.05 8.47
C ALA A 35 17.86 4.05 7.30
N ASP A 36 19.10 4.39 6.95
CA ASP A 36 19.39 5.28 5.81
C ASP A 36 19.14 4.59 4.48
N GLU A 37 19.53 3.32 4.35
CA GLU A 37 19.29 2.51 3.16
C GLU A 37 17.80 2.20 2.97
N ALA A 38 17.07 1.94 4.05
CA ALA A 38 15.62 1.74 4.01
C ALA A 38 14.87 3.00 3.55
N ARG A 39 15.31 4.18 4.01
CA ARG A 39 14.76 5.47 3.56
C ARG A 39 15.08 5.74 2.09
N GLN A 40 16.30 5.43 1.67
CA GLN A 40 16.69 5.55 0.27
C GLN A 40 15.88 4.62 -0.63
N ALA A 41 15.71 3.35 -0.23
CA ALA A 41 14.89 2.38 -0.95
C ALA A 41 13.42 2.83 -1.05
N ALA A 42 12.87 3.42 0.02
CA ALA A 42 11.52 3.99 0.01
C ALA A 42 11.40 5.18 -0.95
N ALA A 43 12.40 6.06 -1.00
CA ALA A 43 12.40 7.22 -1.91
C ALA A 43 12.53 6.81 -3.39
N GLU A 44 13.27 5.73 -3.67
CA GLU A 44 13.40 5.14 -5.01
C GLU A 44 12.13 4.39 -5.45
N PHE A 45 11.45 3.71 -4.53
CA PHE A 45 10.21 2.99 -4.85
C PHE A 45 9.02 3.94 -5.01
N TYR A 46 8.88 4.88 -4.08
CA TYR A 46 7.85 5.91 -4.09
C TYR A 46 8.45 7.24 -4.55
N GLU A 47 8.67 7.38 -5.86
CA GLU A 47 9.14 8.63 -6.44
C GLU A 47 8.06 9.73 -6.33
N TYR A 48 8.49 10.99 -6.27
CA TYR A 48 7.56 12.11 -6.36
C TYR A 48 7.03 12.22 -7.79
N GLU A 49 5.71 12.25 -7.92
CA GLU A 49 5.01 12.47 -9.19
C GLU A 49 4.43 13.90 -9.20
N ALA A 50 4.69 14.63 -10.28
CA ALA A 50 4.19 15.98 -10.47
C ALA A 50 2.65 16.00 -10.58
N PRO A 51 1.99 17.15 -10.31
CA PRO A 51 0.53 17.28 -10.38
C PRO A 51 -0.11 16.88 -11.72
N ASP A 52 0.64 17.01 -12.82
CA ASP A 52 0.22 16.67 -14.17
C ASP A 52 0.65 15.26 -14.61
N ALA A 53 1.31 14.50 -13.73
CA ALA A 53 1.74 13.15 -14.03
C ALA A 53 0.52 12.24 -14.27
N PRO A 54 0.50 11.47 -15.38
CA PRO A 54 -0.58 10.53 -15.63
C PRO A 54 -0.56 9.46 -14.53
N PHE A 55 -1.74 9.19 -13.95
CA PHE A 55 -1.92 8.20 -12.89
C PHE A 55 -1.21 8.51 -11.56
N ARG A 56 -0.99 9.80 -11.26
CA ARG A 56 -0.47 10.24 -9.95
C ARG A 56 -1.15 9.52 -8.77
N GLY A 57 -0.33 8.95 -7.89
CA GLY A 57 -0.74 8.25 -6.68
C GLY A 57 -1.26 6.83 -6.91
N LEU A 58 -1.18 6.28 -8.13
CA LEU A 58 -1.67 4.92 -8.42
C LEU A 58 -0.98 3.85 -7.56
N VAL A 59 0.30 4.05 -7.23
CA VAL A 59 1.08 3.10 -6.42
C VAL A 59 0.59 2.98 -4.97
N PHE A 60 -0.12 3.99 -4.45
CA PHE A 60 -0.58 4.03 -3.06
C PHE A 60 -1.70 3.01 -2.74
N HIS A 61 -2.31 2.39 -3.74
CA HIS A 61 -3.47 1.50 -3.54
C HIS A 61 -3.16 0.14 -2.93
N ASP A 62 -1.91 -0.33 -3.03
CA ASP A 62 -1.55 -1.72 -2.72
C ASP A 62 -0.93 -1.90 -1.33
N LEU A 63 -0.95 -0.87 -0.47
CA LEU A 63 -0.34 -0.79 0.87
C LEU A 63 1.20 -0.97 0.83
N ALA A 64 1.93 -0.02 1.42
CA ALA A 64 3.40 -0.10 1.55
C ALA A 64 3.95 -1.43 2.08
N TRP A 65 3.21 -2.13 2.94
CA TRP A 65 3.59 -3.44 3.46
C TRP A 65 3.74 -4.48 2.35
N LYS A 66 2.75 -4.57 1.45
CA LYS A 66 2.72 -5.57 0.39
C LYS A 66 3.90 -5.38 -0.54
N TRP A 67 4.15 -4.14 -0.96
CA TRP A 67 5.28 -3.80 -1.81
C TRP A 67 6.62 -4.10 -1.16
N ALA A 68 6.79 -3.76 0.12
CA ALA A 68 8.01 -4.08 0.85
C ALA A 68 8.24 -5.59 0.95
N MET A 69 7.20 -6.37 1.28
CA MET A 69 7.30 -7.82 1.36
C MET A 69 7.59 -8.46 0.00
N GLU A 70 6.96 -7.99 -1.07
CA GLU A 70 7.27 -8.44 -2.43
C GLU A 70 8.74 -8.15 -2.79
N ARG A 71 9.26 -6.97 -2.44
CA ARG A 71 10.66 -6.59 -2.68
C ARG A 71 11.63 -7.49 -1.91
N ILE A 72 11.36 -7.76 -0.64
CA ILE A 72 12.18 -8.63 0.22
C ILE A 72 12.16 -10.07 -0.29
N MET A 73 10.98 -10.59 -0.68
CA MET A 73 10.85 -11.95 -1.21
C MET A 73 11.44 -12.11 -2.61
N ALA A 74 11.49 -11.05 -3.41
CA ALA A 74 12.13 -11.05 -4.73
C ALA A 74 13.67 -11.17 -4.63
N ASP A 75 14.28 -10.65 -3.56
CA ASP A 75 15.72 -10.76 -3.30
C ASP A 75 16.13 -12.12 -2.69
N CYS A 76 15.18 -12.96 -2.30
CA CYS A 76 15.46 -14.31 -1.84
C CYS A 76 15.81 -15.23 -3.03
N ASP A 77 17.00 -15.85 -3.00
CA ASP A 77 17.55 -16.78 -4.01
C ASP A 77 16.68 -18.01 -4.33
N HIS A 78 15.59 -18.22 -3.59
CA HIS A 78 14.60 -19.27 -3.79
C HIS A 78 13.25 -18.65 -4.13
N PRO A 79 12.41 -19.22 -5.01
CA PRO A 79 11.11 -18.67 -5.41
C PRO A 79 10.05 -18.80 -4.30
N CYS A 80 10.33 -18.22 -3.13
CA CYS A 80 9.45 -18.21 -1.98
C CYS A 80 8.11 -17.53 -2.30
N TRP A 81 8.11 -16.53 -3.19
CA TRP A 81 6.92 -15.84 -3.68
C TRP A 81 5.95 -16.72 -4.51
N ARG A 82 6.40 -17.85 -5.06
CA ARG A 82 5.49 -18.78 -5.80
C ARG A 82 4.75 -19.74 -4.88
N THR A 83 5.24 -19.94 -3.67
CA THR A 83 4.73 -20.96 -2.74
C THR A 83 4.23 -20.39 -1.43
N HIS A 84 4.50 -19.10 -1.15
CA HIS A 84 4.00 -18.42 0.04
C HIS A 84 3.29 -17.12 -0.35
N PRO A 85 2.05 -16.89 0.13
CA PRO A 85 1.42 -15.59 0.02
C PRO A 85 2.26 -14.55 0.78
N VAL A 86 2.17 -13.29 0.33
CA VAL A 86 2.66 -12.14 1.10
C VAL A 86 2.07 -12.23 2.52
N PRO A 87 2.90 -12.18 3.58
CA PRO A 87 2.37 -12.23 4.94
C PRO A 87 1.47 -11.03 5.21
N GLU A 88 0.53 -11.14 6.15
CA GLU A 88 -0.23 -9.98 6.63
C GLU A 88 0.66 -9.06 7.49
N PRO A 89 0.39 -7.74 7.53
CA PRO A 89 1.13 -6.83 8.39
C PRO A 89 0.91 -7.19 9.87
N PRO A 90 1.96 -7.18 10.70
CA PRO A 90 1.85 -7.43 12.13
C PRO A 90 1.15 -6.25 12.85
N PRO A 91 0.63 -6.44 14.07
CA PRO A 91 -0.03 -5.37 14.83
C PRO A 91 0.84 -4.15 15.18
N ASP A 92 2.17 -4.30 15.17
CA ASP A 92 3.13 -3.22 15.42
C ASP A 92 3.56 -2.48 14.15
N TYR A 93 3.08 -2.91 12.97
CA TYR A 93 3.28 -2.18 11.74
C TYR A 93 2.56 -0.83 11.81
N PRO A 94 3.22 0.31 11.52
CA PRO A 94 2.62 1.63 11.73
C PRO A 94 1.33 1.88 10.94
N GLY A 95 1.15 1.23 9.79
CA GLY A 95 -0.08 1.28 8.98
C GLY A 95 -1.09 0.18 9.29
N TYR A 96 -0.93 -0.56 10.39
CA TYR A 96 -1.82 -1.68 10.73
C TYR A 96 -3.22 -1.18 11.09
N ILE A 97 -4.22 -1.75 10.44
CA ILE A 97 -5.64 -1.55 10.78
C ILE A 97 -6.17 -2.90 11.27
N ALA A 98 -6.59 -2.93 12.54
CA ALA A 98 -7.15 -4.14 13.13
C ALA A 98 -8.43 -4.55 12.36
N PRO A 99 -8.60 -5.83 11.99
CA PRO A 99 -9.76 -6.28 11.20
C PRO A 99 -11.12 -5.87 11.80
N GLU A 100 -11.22 -5.86 13.13
CA GLU A 100 -12.41 -5.43 13.87
C GLU A 100 -12.70 -3.92 13.77
N SER A 101 -11.69 -3.12 13.40
CA SER A 101 -11.82 -1.68 13.19
C SER A 101 -12.31 -1.32 11.78
N VAL A 102 -12.25 -2.27 10.83
CA VAL A 102 -12.78 -2.07 9.49
C VAL A 102 -14.31 -2.07 9.55
N PRO A 103 -14.98 -0.97 9.16
CA PRO A 103 -16.44 -0.90 9.18
C PRO A 103 -17.02 -2.02 8.33
N GLN A 104 -17.80 -2.90 8.95
CA GLN A 104 -18.48 -3.97 8.24
C GLN A 104 -19.76 -3.39 7.61
N PRO A 105 -19.98 -3.58 6.30
CA PRO A 105 -21.20 -3.11 5.67
C PRO A 105 -22.41 -3.82 6.29
N THR A 106 -23.46 -3.06 6.57
CA THR A 106 -24.72 -3.58 7.07
C THR A 106 -25.36 -4.53 6.05
N ALA A 107 -26.27 -5.39 6.52
CA ALA A 107 -27.03 -6.28 5.63
C ALA A 107 -27.75 -5.50 4.50
N THR A 108 -28.26 -4.31 4.81
CA THR A 108 -28.92 -3.42 3.85
C THR A 108 -27.97 -2.91 2.77
N GLU A 109 -26.75 -2.49 3.16
CA GLU A 109 -25.72 -2.02 2.23
C GLU A 109 -25.21 -3.16 1.35
N LEU A 110 -24.99 -4.33 1.93
CA LEU A 110 -24.62 -5.54 1.19
C LEU A 110 -25.67 -5.92 0.16
N ASP A 111 -26.95 -5.88 0.50
CA ASP A 111 -28.02 -6.20 -0.43
C ASP A 111 -28.20 -5.14 -1.52
N ALA A 112 -27.98 -3.86 -1.21
CA ALA A 112 -27.93 -2.81 -2.21
C ALA A 112 -26.77 -3.02 -3.21
N LEU A 113 -25.56 -3.34 -2.71
CA LEU A 113 -24.41 -3.68 -3.54
C LEU A 113 -24.67 -4.90 -4.42
N ARG A 114 -25.23 -5.97 -3.85
CA ARG A 114 -25.56 -7.19 -4.59
C ARG A 114 -26.61 -6.94 -5.67
N ARG A 115 -27.62 -6.09 -5.42
CA ARG A 115 -28.59 -5.68 -6.45
C ARG A 115 -27.93 -4.88 -7.56
N LYS A 116 -27.03 -3.95 -7.22
CA LYS A 116 -26.28 -3.14 -8.19
C LYS A 116 -25.38 -4.00 -9.08
N LEU A 117 -24.70 -5.00 -8.50
CA LEU A 117 -23.79 -5.90 -9.23
C LEU A 117 -24.50 -6.93 -10.10
N ARG A 118 -25.72 -7.33 -9.74
CA ARG A 118 -26.51 -8.29 -10.56
C ARG A 118 -27.12 -7.67 -11.82
N GLY A 119 -27.05 -6.35 -11.97
CA GLY A 119 -27.75 -5.63 -13.02
C GLY A 119 -29.26 -5.64 -12.76
N THR A 120 -29.90 -4.50 -12.94
CA THR A 120 -31.35 -4.46 -13.21
C THR A 120 -31.68 -5.21 -14.49
#